data_AF-A0A7M4DEE8-F1
#
_entry.id   AF-A0A7M4DEE8-F1
#
_cell.length_a   1.000
_cell.length_b   1.000
_cell.length_c   1.000
_cell.angle_alpha   90.00
_cell.angle_beta   90.00
_cell.angle_gamma   90.00
#
_symmetry.space_group_name_H-M   'P 1'
#
loop_
_entity.id
_entity.type
_entity.pdbx_description
1 polymer ?
#
loop_
_entity_poly.entity_id
_entity_poly.type
_entity_poly.pdbx_seq_one_letter_code
_entity_poly.pdbx_strand_id
1 'polypeptide(L)'
;MASVFCMTSTPAAAPSVARWRDWLLVALIVWLVVSFTAGAVTKFMPGETFFGPPYSVKFENWGYPPWFRFPVGIGELAAAVALLFPRLRFLGASLLMMITAGGFVTHLASQDPFVESVSAPLHLVLATILAIATRPVDWREFGTFPRTTGAFGLLRRRRIAPVLPVK
;
A
#
# COMPACT_ATOMS: atom_id res chain seq x y z
N MET A 1 11.53 -36.65 50.40
CA MET A 1 11.26 -36.85 48.96
C MET A 1 9.92 -36.23 48.63
N ALA A 2 9.90 -35.19 47.79
CA ALA A 2 8.83 -34.79 46.87
C ALA A 2 8.98 -33.28 46.58
N SER A 3 9.72 -32.94 45.52
CA SER A 3 9.77 -31.58 44.98
C SER A 3 8.69 -31.48 43.91
N VAL A 4 7.64 -30.69 44.15
CA VAL A 4 6.55 -30.45 43.20
C VAL A 4 7.04 -29.42 42.18
N PHE A 5 7.33 -29.87 40.98
CA PHE A 5 7.69 -29.03 39.84
C PHE A 5 6.40 -28.39 39.29
N CYS A 6 6.10 -27.16 39.71
CA CYS A 6 5.00 -26.38 39.16
C CYS A 6 5.39 -25.89 37.76
N MET A 7 4.94 -26.62 36.74
CA MET A 7 5.11 -26.28 35.33
C MET A 7 4.09 -25.18 34.96
N THR A 8 4.46 -23.92 35.16
CA THR A 8 3.67 -22.78 34.68
C THR A 8 3.85 -22.65 33.17
N SER A 9 2.86 -23.15 32.42
CA SER A 9 2.74 -22.83 31.00
C SER A 9 2.51 -21.31 30.87
N THR A 10 3.43 -20.62 30.19
CA THR A 10 3.24 -19.20 29.88
C THR A 10 2.12 -19.09 28.84
N PRO A 11 1.00 -18.38 29.11
CA PRO A 11 -0.06 -18.24 28.12
C PRO A 11 0.47 -17.47 26.90
N ALA A 12 0.14 -17.93 25.70
CA ALA A 12 0.48 -17.25 24.46
C ALA A 12 -0.10 -15.83 24.48
N ALA A 13 0.76 -14.82 24.62
CA ALA A 13 0.34 -13.42 24.70
C ALA A 13 -0.43 -13.04 23.42
N ALA A 14 -1.69 -12.64 23.58
CA ALA A 14 -2.51 -12.18 22.48
C ALA A 14 -1.82 -10.99 21.77
N PRO A 15 -1.77 -10.96 20.43
CA PRO A 15 -1.16 -9.86 19.70
C PRO A 15 -1.78 -8.51 20.12
N SER A 16 -0.93 -7.58 20.57
CA SER A 16 -1.36 -6.23 20.94
C SER A 16 -1.97 -5.52 19.72
N VAL A 17 -2.93 -4.62 19.96
CA VAL A 17 -3.60 -3.82 18.91
C VAL A 17 -2.59 -3.14 17.97
N ALA A 18 -1.45 -2.70 18.51
CA ALA A 18 -0.35 -2.13 17.74
C ALA A 18 0.23 -3.11 16.69
N ARG A 19 0.39 -4.38 17.04
CA ARG A 19 0.89 -5.41 16.12
C ARG A 19 -0.11 -5.65 14.98
N TRP A 20 -1.42 -5.73 15.28
CA TRP A 20 -2.45 -5.91 14.26
C TRP A 20 -2.51 -4.78 13.24
N ARG A 21 -2.45 -3.52 13.72
CA ARG A 21 -2.40 -2.35 12.85
C ARG A 21 -1.24 -2.44 11.85
N ASP A 22 -0.05 -2.80 12.32
CA ASP A 22 1.14 -2.86 11.48
C ASP A 22 1.01 -3.96 10.40
N TRP A 23 0.45 -5.13 10.75
CA TRP A 23 0.14 -6.18 9.76
C TRP A 23 -0.90 -5.75 8.74
N LEU A 24 -1.97 -5.09 9.16
CA LEU A 24 -3.02 -4.60 8.27
C LEU A 24 -2.49 -3.55 7.29
N LEU A 25 -1.65 -2.63 7.76
CA LEU A 25 -1.01 -1.64 6.89
C LEU A 25 -0.08 -2.29 5.88
N VAL A 26 0.72 -3.26 6.30
CA VAL A 26 1.58 -4.03 5.38
C VAL A 26 0.75 -4.79 4.36
N ALA A 27 -0.32 -5.47 4.79
CA ALA A 27 -1.23 -6.18 3.91
C ALA A 27 -1.89 -5.25 2.88
N LEU A 28 -2.35 -4.07 3.31
CA LEU A 28 -2.91 -3.05 2.43
C LEU A 28 -1.89 -2.53 1.40
N ILE A 29 -0.66 -2.26 1.84
CA ILE A 29 0.42 -1.83 0.94
C ILE A 29 0.72 -2.91 -0.09
N VAL A 30 0.91 -4.16 0.35
CA VAL A 30 1.19 -5.29 -0.55
C VAL A 30 0.04 -5.49 -1.53
N TRP A 31 -1.20 -5.44 -1.06
CA TRP A 31 -2.38 -5.51 -1.92
C TRP A 31 -2.36 -4.45 -3.02
N LEU A 32 -2.20 -3.17 -2.65
CA LEU A 32 -2.16 -2.07 -3.61
C LEU A 32 -0.98 -2.19 -4.58
N VAL A 33 0.21 -2.55 -4.10
CA VAL A 33 1.38 -2.74 -4.95
C VAL A 33 1.14 -3.84 -5.98
N VAL A 34 0.62 -4.99 -5.56
CA VAL A 34 0.35 -6.13 -6.45
C VAL A 34 -0.73 -5.77 -7.47
N SER A 35 -1.87 -5.23 -7.02
CA SER A 35 -2.99 -4.87 -7.89
C SER A 35 -2.60 -3.84 -8.95
N PHE A 36 -1.88 -2.78 -8.58
CA PHE A 36 -1.49 -1.73 -9.52
C PHE A 36 -0.28 -2.08 -10.37
N THR A 37 0.60 -2.99 -9.91
CA THR A 37 1.63 -3.56 -10.79
C THR A 37 0.98 -4.42 -11.88
N ALA A 38 0.01 -5.28 -11.52
CA ALA A 38 -0.74 -6.07 -12.50
C ALA A 38 -1.55 -5.19 -13.45
N GLY A 39 -2.23 -4.16 -12.92
CA GLY A 39 -2.96 -3.16 -13.71
C GLY A 39 -2.06 -2.38 -14.68
N ALA A 40 -0.84 -2.02 -14.26
CA ALA A 40 0.13 -1.37 -15.11
C ALA A 40 0.61 -2.31 -16.22
N VAL A 41 1.04 -3.53 -15.88
CA VAL A 41 1.54 -4.51 -16.86
C VAL A 41 0.51 -4.79 -17.95
N THR A 42 -0.75 -5.02 -17.57
CA THR A 42 -1.84 -5.28 -18.52
C THR A 42 -2.13 -4.10 -19.45
N LYS A 43 -1.85 -2.86 -19.02
CA LYS A 43 -1.92 -1.67 -19.89
C LYS A 43 -0.78 -1.58 -20.89
N PHE A 44 0.31 -2.33 -20.76
CA PHE A 44 1.38 -2.41 -21.77
C PHE A 44 1.26 -3.64 -22.69
N MET A 45 0.57 -4.68 -22.25
CA MET A 45 0.42 -5.91 -23.04
C MET A 45 -0.39 -5.67 -24.33
N PRO A 46 0.04 -6.25 -25.46
CA PRO A 46 -0.81 -6.38 -26.64
C PRO A 46 -1.73 -7.59 -26.49
N GLY A 47 -3.03 -7.40 -26.70
CA GLY A 47 -4.01 -8.49 -26.75
C GLY A 47 -4.85 -8.68 -25.49
N GLU A 48 -5.64 -9.76 -25.49
CA GLU A 48 -6.55 -10.09 -24.40
C GLU A 48 -5.79 -10.43 -23.11
N THR A 49 -6.40 -10.10 -21.99
CA THR A 49 -5.84 -10.32 -20.66
C THR A 49 -6.84 -11.11 -19.81
N PHE A 50 -6.41 -11.52 -18.62
CA PHE A 50 -7.31 -12.15 -17.64
C PHE A 50 -8.48 -11.22 -17.22
N PHE A 51 -8.36 -9.91 -17.48
CA PHE A 51 -9.39 -8.90 -17.22
C PHE A 51 -10.25 -8.59 -18.45
N GLY A 52 -10.18 -9.42 -19.50
CA GLY A 52 -10.96 -9.25 -20.72
C GLY A 52 -10.19 -8.56 -21.85
N PRO A 53 -10.87 -7.76 -22.70
CA PRO A 53 -10.28 -7.15 -23.89
C PRO A 53 -9.03 -6.32 -23.60
N PRO A 54 -8.14 -6.13 -24.59
CA PRO A 54 -6.98 -5.25 -24.45
C PRO A 54 -7.39 -3.85 -23.99
N TYR A 55 -6.58 -3.26 -23.11
CA TYR A 55 -6.82 -1.90 -22.62
C TYR A 55 -6.87 -0.86 -23.75
N SER A 56 -6.20 -1.08 -24.89
CA SER A 56 -6.33 -0.17 -26.04
C SER A 56 -7.79 -0.04 -26.51
N VAL A 57 -8.54 -1.14 -26.54
CA VAL A 57 -9.96 -1.16 -26.93
C VAL A 57 -10.83 -0.60 -25.81
N LYS A 58 -10.52 -0.92 -24.55
CA LYS A 58 -11.25 -0.36 -23.40
C LYS A 58 -11.16 1.17 -23.36
N PHE A 59 -9.97 1.73 -23.51
CA PHE A 59 -9.78 3.17 -23.52
C PHE A 59 -10.51 3.85 -24.69
N GLU A 60 -10.52 3.25 -25.89
CA GLU A 60 -11.33 3.74 -27.02
C GLU A 60 -12.83 3.76 -26.68
N ASN A 61 -13.34 2.69 -26.10
CA ASN A 61 -14.75 2.59 -25.69
C ASN A 61 -15.12 3.62 -24.62
N TRP A 62 -14.16 3.99 -23.76
CA TRP A 62 -14.30 5.05 -22.77
C TRP A 62 -14.15 6.47 -23.35
N GLY A 63 -13.94 6.61 -24.66
CA GLY A 63 -13.78 7.89 -25.33
C GLY A 63 -12.37 8.50 -25.23
N TYR A 64 -11.38 7.73 -24.79
CA TYR A 64 -9.98 8.14 -24.74
C TYR A 64 -9.19 7.55 -25.92
N PRO A 65 -8.16 8.26 -26.42
CA PRO A 65 -7.23 7.66 -27.37
C PRO A 65 -6.52 6.41 -26.79
N PRO A 66 -6.27 5.35 -27.57
CA PRO A 66 -5.60 4.12 -27.10
C PRO A 66 -4.28 4.33 -26.36
N TRP A 67 -3.53 5.35 -26.75
CA TRP A 67 -2.22 5.65 -26.18
C TRP A 67 -2.33 6.16 -24.74
N PHE A 68 -3.50 6.67 -24.33
CA PHE A 68 -3.74 7.19 -22.98
C PHE A 68 -3.61 6.11 -21.89
N ARG A 69 -3.70 4.82 -22.25
CA ARG A 69 -3.38 3.70 -21.36
C ARG A 69 -1.94 3.74 -20.83
N PHE A 70 -1.00 4.27 -21.61
CA PHE A 70 0.41 4.29 -21.24
C PHE A 70 0.72 5.26 -20.10
N PRO A 71 0.36 6.57 -20.14
CA PRO A 71 0.59 7.45 -19.01
C PRO A 71 -0.14 6.97 -17.74
N VAL A 72 -1.33 6.39 -17.86
CA VAL A 72 -2.03 5.78 -16.72
C VAL A 72 -1.22 4.60 -16.17
N GLY A 73 -0.79 3.67 -17.00
CA GLY A 73 0.03 2.52 -16.57
C GLY A 73 1.38 2.92 -15.98
N ILE A 74 2.05 3.96 -16.53
CA ILE A 74 3.27 4.53 -15.95
C ILE A 74 2.98 5.12 -14.57
N GLY A 75 1.88 5.86 -14.42
CA GLY A 75 1.47 6.43 -13.15
C GLY A 75 1.17 5.38 -12.08
N GLU A 76 0.43 4.32 -12.45
CA GLU A 76 0.15 3.18 -11.56
C GLU A 76 1.44 2.48 -11.11
N LEU A 77 2.36 2.23 -12.04
CA LEU A 77 3.64 1.59 -11.73
C LEU A 77 4.54 2.48 -10.87
N ALA A 78 4.63 3.78 -11.18
CA ALA A 78 5.39 4.74 -10.39
C ALA A 78 4.84 4.83 -8.95
N ALA A 79 3.52 4.81 -8.80
CA ALA A 79 2.87 4.83 -7.50
C ALA A 79 3.12 3.53 -6.72
N ALA A 80 3.02 2.37 -7.37
CA ALA A 80 3.33 1.07 -6.76
C ALA A 80 4.79 1.01 -6.28
N VAL A 81 5.73 1.49 -7.09
CA VAL A 81 7.15 1.59 -6.70
C VAL A 81 7.34 2.54 -5.51
N ALA A 82 6.68 3.71 -5.52
CA ALA A 82 6.74 4.66 -4.42
C ALA A 82 6.24 4.06 -3.08
N LEU A 83 5.20 3.21 -3.11
CA LEU A 83 4.67 2.55 -1.90
C LEU A 83 5.67 1.61 -1.21
N LEU A 84 6.65 1.08 -1.94
CA LEU A 84 7.71 0.23 -1.39
C LEU A 84 8.65 1.02 -0.46
N PHE A 85 8.79 2.32 -0.67
CA PHE A 85 9.67 3.19 0.11
C PHE A 85 8.87 3.94 1.17
N PRO A 86 9.14 3.73 2.49
CA PRO A 86 8.37 4.36 3.56
C PRO A 86 8.22 5.89 3.43
N ARG A 87 9.25 6.57 2.91
CA ARG A 87 9.28 8.02 2.70
C ARG A 87 8.38 8.51 1.56
N LEU A 88 8.10 7.65 0.58
CA LEU A 88 7.32 7.98 -0.61
C LEU A 88 5.89 7.42 -0.55
N ARG A 89 5.51 6.69 0.51
CA ARG A 89 4.20 6.06 0.64
C ARG A 89 3.05 7.05 0.49
N PHE A 90 3.16 8.22 1.11
CA PHE A 90 2.15 9.26 0.96
C PHE A 90 2.00 9.68 -0.51
N LEU A 91 3.11 9.98 -1.19
CA LEU A 91 3.11 10.39 -2.60
C LEU A 91 2.55 9.28 -3.51
N GLY A 92 2.96 8.03 -3.30
CA GLY A 92 2.43 6.88 -4.04
C GLY A 92 0.93 6.68 -3.82
N ALA A 93 0.47 6.73 -2.57
CA ALA A 93 -0.95 6.60 -2.24
C ALA A 93 -1.79 7.75 -2.83
N SER A 94 -1.30 8.99 -2.77
CA SER A 94 -1.96 10.15 -3.38
C SER A 94 -2.03 10.05 -4.90
N LEU A 95 -0.98 9.56 -5.56
CA LEU A 95 -0.99 9.33 -7.00
C LEU A 95 -2.00 8.23 -7.39
N LEU A 96 -2.05 7.11 -6.66
CA LEU A 96 -3.09 6.09 -6.87
C LEU A 96 -4.49 6.64 -6.64
N MET A 97 -4.69 7.44 -5.60
CA MET A 97 -5.97 8.09 -5.32
C MET A 97 -6.42 8.97 -6.49
N MET A 98 -5.52 9.77 -7.08
CA MET A 98 -5.82 10.58 -8.26
C MET A 98 -6.18 9.72 -9.48
N ILE A 99 -5.39 8.68 -9.79
CA ILE A 99 -5.61 7.81 -10.95
C ILE A 99 -6.94 7.04 -10.82
N THR A 100 -7.19 6.46 -9.65
CA THR A 100 -8.41 5.69 -9.37
C THR A 100 -9.65 6.57 -9.29
N ALA A 101 -9.53 7.83 -8.87
CA ALA A 101 -10.61 8.80 -8.98
C ALA A 101 -10.99 9.06 -10.44
N GLY A 102 -10.00 9.20 -11.33
CA GLY A 102 -10.22 9.30 -12.77
C GLY A 102 -10.94 8.07 -13.32
N GLY A 103 -10.45 6.87 -12.99
CA GLY A 103 -11.08 5.60 -13.39
C GLY A 103 -12.50 5.45 -12.85
N PHE A 104 -12.77 5.88 -11.61
CA PHE A 104 -14.13 5.88 -11.05
C PHE A 104 -15.08 6.77 -11.85
N VAL A 105 -14.66 7.98 -12.21
CA VAL A 105 -15.46 8.87 -13.07
C VAL A 105 -15.68 8.24 -14.45
N THR A 106 -14.67 7.60 -15.04
CA THR A 106 -14.82 6.88 -16.31
C THR A 106 -15.88 5.78 -16.19
N HIS A 107 -15.82 4.94 -15.16
CA HIS A 107 -16.77 3.85 -14.94
C HIS A 107 -18.20 4.32 -14.60
N LEU A 108 -18.37 5.52 -14.03
CA LEU A 108 -19.70 6.12 -13.85
C LEU A 108 -20.30 6.59 -15.19
N ALA A 109 -19.45 7.00 -16.13
CA ALA A 109 -19.87 7.47 -17.45
C ALA A 109 -20.05 6.33 -18.46
N SER A 110 -19.41 5.18 -18.24
CA SER A 110 -19.47 4.01 -19.13
C SER A 110 -20.44 2.93 -18.63
N GLN A 111 -20.95 2.11 -19.55
CA GLN A 111 -21.76 0.92 -19.24
C GLN A 111 -20.88 -0.32 -19.04
N ASP A 112 -19.86 -0.22 -18.19
CA ASP A 112 -18.90 -1.31 -17.98
C ASP A 112 -19.46 -2.48 -17.16
N PRO A 113 -18.86 -3.68 -17.28
CA PRO A 113 -19.21 -4.82 -16.43
C PRO A 113 -19.07 -4.50 -14.94
N PHE A 114 -20.01 -5.00 -14.12
CA PHE A 114 -20.10 -4.70 -12.68
C PHE A 114 -18.79 -4.83 -11.90
N VAL A 115 -17.96 -5.82 -12.23
CA VAL A 115 -16.67 -6.06 -11.55
C VAL A 115 -15.68 -4.91 -11.79
N GLU A 116 -15.62 -4.35 -13.01
CA GLU A 116 -14.76 -3.20 -13.30
C GLU A 116 -15.29 -1.95 -12.59
N SER A 117 -16.61 -1.77 -12.62
CA SER A 117 -17.30 -0.66 -11.95
C SER A 117 -17.12 -0.66 -10.42
N VAL A 118 -16.95 -1.83 -9.78
CA VAL A 118 -16.70 -1.95 -8.34
C VAL A 118 -15.21 -1.85 -7.99
N SER A 119 -14.32 -2.27 -8.89
CA SER A 119 -12.88 -2.26 -8.63
C SER A 119 -12.34 -0.85 -8.41
N ALA A 120 -12.69 0.11 -9.26
CA ALA A 120 -12.21 1.49 -9.14
C ALA A 120 -12.60 2.18 -7.82
N PRO A 121 -13.89 2.20 -7.38
CA PRO A 121 -14.26 2.84 -6.12
C PRO A 121 -13.65 2.12 -4.91
N LEU A 122 -13.49 0.80 -4.94
CA LEU A 122 -12.81 0.06 -3.88
C LEU A 122 -11.35 0.51 -3.74
N HIS A 123 -10.61 0.57 -4.85
CA HIS A 123 -9.21 0.99 -4.80
C HIS A 123 -9.06 2.47 -4.46
N LEU A 124 -10.00 3.33 -4.85
CA LEU A 124 -10.03 4.72 -4.44
C LEU A 124 -10.13 4.86 -2.92
N VAL A 125 -11.04 4.11 -2.28
CA VAL A 125 -11.18 4.09 -0.82
C VAL A 125 -9.90 3.58 -0.14
N LEU A 126 -9.35 2.47 -0.63
CA LEU A 126 -8.12 1.89 -0.07
C LEU A 126 -6.91 2.83 -0.20
N ALA A 127 -6.73 3.47 -1.36
CA ALA A 127 -5.67 4.45 -1.59
C ALA A 127 -5.85 5.68 -0.69
N THR A 128 -7.09 6.15 -0.50
CA THR A 128 -7.42 7.26 0.40
C THR A 128 -7.08 6.92 1.85
N ILE A 129 -7.46 5.72 2.33
CA ILE A 129 -7.12 5.25 3.67
C ILE A 129 -5.60 5.22 3.85
N LEU A 130 -4.86 4.66 2.88
CA LEU A 130 -3.41 4.59 2.96
C LEU A 130 -2.75 5.98 2.93
N ALA A 131 -3.26 6.91 2.10
CA ALA A 131 -2.76 8.27 2.03
C ALA A 131 -2.95 8.99 3.38
N ILE A 132 -4.11 8.84 4.02
CA ILE A 132 -4.37 9.41 5.34
C ILE A 132 -3.47 8.76 6.40
N ALA A 133 -3.31 7.43 6.37
CA ALA A 133 -2.51 6.69 7.34
C ALA A 133 -0.99 6.93 7.22
N THR A 134 -0.51 7.28 6.02
CA THR A 134 0.91 7.53 5.74
C THR A 134 1.24 9.01 5.60
N ARG A 135 0.27 9.89 5.89
CA ARG A 135 0.46 11.33 5.78
C ARG A 135 1.66 11.78 6.63
N PRO A 136 2.55 12.61 6.08
CA PRO A 136 3.63 13.23 6.84
C PRO A 136 3.03 14.06 7.98
N VAL A 137 3.62 14.00 9.17
CA VAL A 137 3.26 14.91 10.26
C VAL A 137 3.82 16.31 9.97
N ASP A 138 5.04 16.39 9.41
CA ASP A 138 5.69 17.63 9.03
C ASP A 138 6.14 17.63 7.56
N TRP A 139 5.57 18.53 6.75
CA TRP A 139 5.91 18.69 5.32
C TRP A 139 7.35 19.15 5.07
N ARG A 140 8.04 19.63 6.11
CA ARG A 140 9.43 20.10 6.05
C ARG A 140 10.45 18.95 6.09
N GLU A 141 10.02 17.75 6.48
CA GLU A 141 10.92 16.59 6.61
C GLU A 141 11.13 15.81 5.30
N PHE A 142 10.38 16.09 4.23
CA PHE A 142 10.57 15.41 2.94
C PHE A 142 11.95 15.64 2.30
N GLY A 143 12.58 16.78 2.60
CA GLY A 143 13.87 17.17 2.04
C GLY A 143 15.08 16.76 2.87
N THR A 144 14.89 16.32 4.12
CA THR A 144 16.01 15.84 4.93
C THR A 144 16.23 14.37 4.60
N PHE A 145 17.35 14.06 3.95
CA PHE A 145 17.85 12.70 3.86
C PHE A 145 18.66 12.43 5.14
N PRO A 146 18.10 11.83 6.21
CA PRO A 146 18.97 11.23 7.20
C PRO A 146 19.77 10.16 6.48
N ARG A 147 21.10 10.38 6.42
CA ARG A 147 22.08 9.37 6.03
C ARG A 147 21.68 8.09 6.71
N THR A 148 21.34 7.09 5.90
CA THR A 148 20.80 5.82 6.33
C THR A 148 21.79 5.15 7.29
N THR A 149 21.62 5.32 8.60
CA THR A 149 22.07 4.30 9.55
C THR A 149 21.15 3.11 9.30
N GLY A 150 21.74 2.04 8.75
CA GLY A 150 21.02 0.93 8.13
C GLY A 150 19.89 0.31 8.97
N ALA A 151 19.07 -0.47 8.27
CA ALA A 151 17.93 -1.27 8.73
C ALA A 151 18.18 -2.18 9.96
N PHE A 152 19.37 -2.17 10.55
CA PHE A 152 19.75 -2.91 11.74
C PHE A 152 19.58 -2.13 13.07
N GLY A 153 19.27 -0.82 13.01
CA GLY A 153 19.16 0.04 14.20
C GLY A 153 17.95 -0.22 15.10
N LEU A 154 16.90 -0.88 14.59
CA LEU A 154 15.63 -1.08 15.31
C LEU A 154 15.66 -2.24 16.32
N LEU A 155 16.73 -3.04 16.37
CA LEU A 155 16.90 -4.11 17.37
C LEU A 155 17.68 -3.67 18.62
N ARG A 156 18.18 -2.43 18.70
CA ARG A 156 19.07 -1.98 19.78
C ARG A 156 18.51 -0.85 20.66
N ARG A 157 17.23 -0.91 21.03
CA ARG A 157 16.67 -0.08 22.11
C ARG A 157 15.78 -0.87 23.08
N ARG A 158 16.36 -1.89 23.70
CA ARG A 158 15.98 -2.35 25.05
C ARG A 158 17.24 -2.54 25.89
N ARG A 159 18.02 -1.48 26.06
CA ARG A 159 18.98 -1.43 27.17
C ARG A 159 18.18 -1.02 28.39
N ILE A 160 17.88 -1.99 29.23
CA ILE A 160 17.34 -1.84 30.59
C ILE A 160 18.17 -0.73 31.26
N ALA A 161 17.52 0.36 31.68
CA ALA A 161 18.17 1.31 32.56
C ALA A 161 18.49 0.58 33.87
N PRO A 162 19.74 0.56 34.35
CA PRO A 162 20.01 0.01 35.68
C PRO A 162 19.27 0.88 36.69
N VAL A 163 18.35 0.26 37.42
CA VAL A 163 17.75 0.85 38.62
C VAL A 163 18.89 1.09 39.60
N LEU A 164 19.26 2.36 39.81
CA LEU A 164 20.24 2.72 40.81
C LEU A 164 19.67 2.43 42.20
N PRO A 165 20.42 1.79 43.11
CA PRO A 165 19.98 1.63 44.49
C PRO A 165 19.97 3.01 45.17
N VAL A 166 18.81 3.39 45.70
CA VAL A 166 18.67 4.52 46.61
C VAL A 166 19.38 4.13 47.91
N LYS A 167 20.34 4.94 48.34
CA LYS A 167 20.95 4.84 49.68
C LYS A 167 20.05 5.51 50.71
#